data_AF-A0A951GE16-F1
#
_entry.id   AF-A0A951GE16-F1
#
_cell.length_a   1.000
_cell.length_b   1.000
_cell.length_c   1.000
_cell.angle_alpha   90.00
_cell.angle_beta   90.00
_cell.angle_gamma   90.00
#
_symmetry.space_group_name_H-M   'P 1'
#
loop_
_entity.id
_entity.type
_entity.pdbx_description
1 polymer ?
#
loop_
_entity_poly.entity_id
_entity_poly.type
_entity_poly.pdbx_seq_one_letter_code
_entity_poly.pdbx_strand_id
1 'polypeptide(L)'
;MSEIPSPAEFVGREPDERLLSEDLEQLPASVGRPHAPPPSQTRRRVVGAGATLTGLSLVVGALLVLLGVIEALSGGTNAAAVVAFLVGVLLIATHWGWVHVAELTANTLEGRASAEVLDEQRQWLATIEPYAHFEVSTAVEDDGSISIYSARHRPVACGERSFTFVREVEHREAHSSDEPAASVTERAEQLRREAALATERERERYEIAADAYRTALLGRADEEQRRLARRAASEALSGQINSNLREPPLVE
;
A
#
# COMPACT_ATOMS: atom_id res chain seq x y z
N MET A 1 34.70 -1.35 10.08
CA MET A 1 34.43 -0.39 9.00
C MET A 1 33.37 -1.00 8.14
N SER A 2 32.10 -0.63 8.35
CA SER A 2 31.00 -1.12 7.52
C SER A 2 31.15 -0.49 6.15
N GLU A 3 31.31 -1.30 5.10
CA GLU A 3 31.23 -0.84 3.71
C GLU A 3 29.92 -0.06 3.55
N ILE A 4 30.02 1.18 3.07
CA ILE A 4 28.84 1.91 2.63
C ILE A 4 28.36 1.18 1.37
N PRO A 5 27.20 0.51 1.40
CA PRO A 5 26.74 -0.27 0.26
C PRO A 5 26.59 0.64 -0.95
N SER A 6 27.02 0.15 -2.11
CA SER A 6 26.97 0.92 -3.35
C SER A 6 25.50 1.17 -3.74
N PRO A 7 25.14 2.38 -4.21
CA PRO A 7 23.78 2.66 -4.72
C PRO A 7 23.31 1.64 -5.77
N ALA A 8 24.25 1.04 -6.52
CA ALA A 8 23.97 0.02 -7.52
C ALA A 8 23.37 -1.28 -6.93
N GLU A 9 23.64 -1.61 -5.65
CA GLU A 9 23.14 -2.82 -4.99
C GLU A 9 21.63 -2.81 -4.75
N PHE A 10 21.03 -1.62 -4.78
CA PHE A 10 19.61 -1.41 -4.55
C PHE A 10 18.80 -1.23 -5.83
N VAL A 11 19.47 -1.13 -6.98
CA VAL A 11 18.79 -0.98 -8.27
C VAL A 11 17.94 -2.23 -8.55
N GLY A 12 16.64 -2.02 -8.76
CA GLY A 12 15.67 -3.09 -9.03
C GLY A 12 15.18 -3.84 -7.79
N ARG A 13 15.50 -3.36 -6.59
CA ARG A 13 14.85 -3.79 -5.35
C ARG A 13 13.55 -3.02 -5.11
N GLU A 14 12.60 -3.66 -4.44
CA GLU A 14 11.31 -3.09 -4.10
C GLU A 14 11.27 -2.67 -2.62
N PRO A 15 10.54 -1.62 -2.26
CA PRO A 15 10.39 -1.21 -0.87
C PRO A 15 9.62 -2.28 -0.09
N ASP A 16 10.09 -2.58 1.11
CA ASP A 16 9.49 -3.60 1.97
C ASP A 16 8.17 -3.11 2.59
N GLU A 17 7.19 -4.02 2.73
CA GLU A 17 5.88 -3.70 3.32
C GLU A 17 5.99 -3.22 4.78
N ARG A 18 7.09 -3.53 5.48
CA ARG A 18 7.36 -3.03 6.83
C ARG A 18 7.43 -1.50 6.90
N LEU A 19 7.72 -0.82 5.79
CA LEU A 19 7.68 0.64 5.69
C LEU A 19 6.26 1.23 5.81
N LEU A 20 5.21 0.40 5.73
CA LEU A 20 3.83 0.82 5.99
C LEU A 20 3.47 0.84 7.49
N SER A 21 4.29 0.20 8.33
CA SER A 21 3.95 0.00 9.75
C SER A 21 5.19 0.02 10.64
N GLU A 22 5.87 -1.13 10.78
CA GLU A 22 6.95 -1.36 11.75
C GLU A 22 8.12 -0.39 11.61
N ASP A 23 8.53 -0.11 10.37
CA ASP A 23 9.71 0.72 10.07
C ASP A 23 9.32 2.16 9.68
N LEU A 24 8.07 2.59 9.96
CA LEU A 24 7.58 3.91 9.56
C LEU A 24 8.40 5.06 10.17
N GLU A 25 8.94 4.88 11.38
CA GLU A 25 9.82 5.88 12.03
C GLU A 25 11.22 5.93 11.41
N GLN A 26 11.59 4.91 10.64
CA GLN A 26 12.87 4.84 9.94
C GLN A 26 12.81 5.56 8.59
N LEU A 27 11.63 5.99 8.15
CA LEU A 27 11.47 6.73 6.89
C LEU A 27 11.89 8.18 7.01
N PRO A 28 12.50 8.75 5.94
CA PRO A 28 12.71 10.18 5.84
C PRO A 28 11.36 10.90 5.84
N ALA A 29 11.26 12.01 6.57
CA ALA A 29 10.10 12.90 6.53
C ALA A 29 9.77 13.38 5.11
N SER A 30 10.79 13.53 4.25
CA SER A 30 10.60 13.95 2.85
C SER A 30 9.76 12.98 2.01
N VAL A 31 9.71 11.69 2.38
CA VAL A 31 8.92 10.66 1.68
C VAL A 31 7.43 10.73 2.05
N GLY A 32 7.11 11.42 3.15
CA GLY A 32 5.76 11.50 3.68
C GLY A 32 5.35 10.23 4.42
N ARG A 33 4.04 10.01 4.56
CA ARG A 33 3.46 8.86 5.26
C ARG A 33 2.36 8.21 4.42
N PRO A 34 2.12 6.91 4.59
CA PRO A 34 1.06 6.22 3.86
C PRO A 34 -0.31 6.77 4.24
N HIS A 35 -1.28 6.64 3.34
CA HIS A 35 -2.67 6.98 3.64
C HIS A 35 -3.17 6.07 4.78
N ALA A 36 -3.68 6.70 5.85
CA ALA A 36 -4.24 5.96 6.97
C ALA A 36 -5.59 5.38 6.54
N PRO A 37 -5.89 4.10 6.85
CA PRO A 37 -7.19 3.54 6.56
C PRO A 37 -8.28 4.36 7.29
N PRO A 38 -9.39 4.71 6.62
CA PRO A 38 -10.44 5.49 7.25
C PRO A 38 -11.03 4.71 8.44
N PRO A 39 -11.38 5.39 9.53
CA PRO A 39 -12.04 4.72 10.65
C PRO A 39 -13.37 4.12 10.17
N SER A 40 -13.64 2.86 10.52
CA SER A 40 -14.78 2.06 10.03
C SER A 40 -16.15 2.48 10.62
N GLN A 41 -16.49 3.77 10.54
CA GLN A 41 -17.80 4.28 10.96
C GLN A 41 -18.96 3.68 10.15
N THR A 42 -18.71 3.32 8.89
CA THR A 42 -19.68 2.69 7.99
C THR A 42 -20.13 1.32 8.50
N ARG A 43 -19.21 0.49 8.99
CA ARG A 43 -19.53 -0.83 9.56
C ARG A 43 -20.49 -0.70 10.75
N ARG A 44 -20.21 0.23 11.66
CA ARG A 44 -21.05 0.47 12.84
C ARG A 44 -22.46 0.93 12.47
N ARG A 45 -22.60 1.79 11.44
CA ARG A 45 -23.90 2.25 10.95
C ARG A 45 -24.71 1.14 10.28
N VAL A 46 -24.07 0.33 9.42
CA VAL A 46 -24.73 -0.77 8.70
C VAL A 46 -25.17 -1.87 9.67
N VAL A 47 -24.30 -2.29 10.59
CA VAL A 47 -24.65 -3.28 11.62
C VAL A 47 -25.73 -2.72 12.56
N GLY A 48 -25.66 -1.45 12.92
CA GLY A 48 -26.69 -0.75 13.69
C GLY A 48 -28.05 -0.77 12.98
N ALA A 49 -28.08 -0.52 11.67
CA ALA A 49 -29.30 -0.60 10.86
C ALA A 49 -29.87 -2.04 10.77
N GLY A 50 -29.01 -3.05 10.67
CA GLY A 50 -29.42 -4.46 10.74
C GLY A 50 -30.06 -4.82 12.08
N ALA A 51 -29.48 -4.33 13.20
CA ALA A 51 -30.02 -4.53 14.54
C ALA A 51 -31.37 -3.81 14.74
N THR A 52 -31.53 -2.58 14.24
CA THR A 52 -32.81 -1.86 14.33
C THR A 52 -33.90 -2.51 13.49
N LEU A 53 -33.58 -2.99 12.27
CA LEU A 53 -34.51 -3.74 11.43
C LEU A 53 -34.96 -5.05 12.09
N THR A 54 -34.03 -5.74 12.76
CA THR A 54 -34.33 -6.93 13.55
C THR A 54 -35.32 -6.60 14.66
N GLY A 55 -35.05 -5.57 15.47
CA GLY A 55 -35.96 -5.11 16.53
C GLY A 55 -37.33 -4.72 16.00
N LEU A 56 -37.39 -3.98 14.88
CA LEU A 56 -38.65 -3.56 14.27
C LEU A 56 -39.45 -4.76 13.76
N SER A 57 -38.80 -5.72 13.10
CA SER A 57 -39.46 -6.94 12.59
C SER A 57 -40.08 -7.77 13.71
N LEU A 58 -39.43 -7.82 14.89
CA LEU A 58 -39.98 -8.48 16.08
C LEU A 58 -41.19 -7.73 16.65
N VAL A 59 -41.09 -6.40 16.81
CA VAL A 59 -42.19 -5.58 17.35
C VAL A 59 -43.41 -5.62 16.44
N VAL A 60 -43.22 -5.35 15.14
CA VAL A 60 -44.31 -5.38 14.15
C VAL A 60 -44.86 -6.79 14.00
N GLY A 61 -43.98 -7.80 13.94
CA GLY A 61 -44.40 -9.19 13.84
C GLY A 61 -45.26 -9.63 15.03
N ALA A 62 -44.85 -9.29 16.25
CA ALA A 62 -45.61 -9.60 17.47
C ALA A 62 -46.98 -8.91 17.49
N LEU A 63 -47.05 -7.63 17.09
CA LEU A 63 -48.31 -6.89 16.99
C LEU A 63 -49.28 -7.52 15.99
N LEU A 64 -48.77 -7.95 14.82
CA LEU A 64 -49.58 -8.60 13.79
C LEU A 64 -50.08 -9.98 14.20
N VAL A 65 -49.24 -10.78 14.88
CA VAL A 65 -49.65 -12.06 15.47
C VAL A 65 -50.76 -11.83 16.51
N LEU A 66 -50.57 -10.87 17.41
CA LEU A 66 -51.54 -10.55 18.47
C LEU A 66 -52.88 -10.08 17.89
N LEU A 67 -52.84 -9.21 16.86
CA LEU A 67 -54.03 -8.76 16.14
C LEU A 67 -54.80 -9.94 15.51
N GLY A 68 -54.08 -10.83 14.79
CA GLY A 68 -54.70 -11.99 14.17
C GLY A 68 -55.32 -12.97 15.16
N VAL A 69 -54.69 -13.17 16.32
CA VAL A 69 -55.23 -14.00 17.42
C VAL A 69 -56.48 -13.37 18.03
N ILE A 70 -56.49 -12.05 18.28
CA ILE A 70 -57.65 -11.36 18.84
C ILE A 70 -58.86 -11.46 17.90
N GLU A 71 -58.67 -11.23 16.61
CA GLU A 71 -59.73 -11.36 15.59
C GLU A 71 -60.25 -12.80 15.48
N ALA A 72 -59.38 -13.79 15.57
CA ALA A 72 -59.79 -15.20 15.56
C ALA A 72 -60.65 -15.55 16.80
N LEU A 73 -60.31 -15.00 17.97
CA LEU A 73 -61.03 -15.23 19.22
C LEU A 73 -62.35 -14.44 19.31
N SER A 74 -62.48 -13.30 18.63
CA SER A 74 -63.71 -12.50 18.60
C SER A 74 -64.79 -13.04 17.65
N GLY A 75 -64.54 -14.19 16.99
CA GLY A 75 -65.51 -14.88 16.14
C GLY A 75 -65.60 -14.34 14.71
N GLY A 76 -64.68 -13.45 14.32
CA GLY A 76 -64.66 -12.80 13.01
C GLY A 76 -63.41 -13.13 12.21
N THR A 77 -63.18 -14.39 11.83
CA THR A 77 -62.06 -14.72 10.92
C THR A 77 -62.33 -14.17 9.51
N ASN A 78 -61.83 -12.97 9.23
CA ASN A 78 -61.73 -12.43 7.87
C ASN A 78 -60.35 -12.73 7.26
N ALA A 79 -60.25 -12.66 5.93
CA ALA A 79 -59.00 -12.95 5.22
C ALA A 79 -57.84 -12.03 5.63
N ALA A 80 -58.14 -10.79 6.05
CA ALA A 80 -57.14 -9.82 6.47
C ALA A 80 -56.45 -10.23 7.79
N ALA A 81 -57.19 -10.76 8.76
CA ALA A 81 -56.65 -11.27 10.02
C ALA A 81 -55.73 -12.48 9.81
N VAL A 82 -56.10 -13.39 8.91
CA VAL A 82 -55.25 -14.53 8.53
C VAL A 82 -53.96 -14.05 7.87
N VAL A 83 -54.04 -13.10 6.94
CA VAL A 83 -52.85 -12.51 6.29
C VAL A 83 -51.96 -11.79 7.32
N ALA A 84 -52.54 -10.98 8.20
CA ALA A 84 -51.79 -10.29 9.26
C ALA A 84 -51.04 -11.29 10.16
N PHE A 85 -51.71 -12.35 10.61
CA PHE A 85 -51.10 -13.42 11.41
C PHE A 85 -49.92 -14.08 10.67
N LEU A 86 -50.11 -14.49 9.42
CA LEU A 86 -49.06 -15.14 8.62
C LEU A 86 -47.86 -14.22 8.37
N VAL A 87 -48.10 -12.95 8.07
CA VAL A 87 -47.03 -11.94 7.92
C VAL A 87 -46.31 -11.72 9.24
N GLY A 88 -47.03 -11.69 10.36
CA GLY A 88 -46.44 -11.55 11.69
C GLY A 88 -45.51 -12.71 12.06
N VAL A 89 -45.96 -13.95 11.82
CA VAL A 89 -45.14 -15.16 12.01
C VAL A 89 -43.91 -15.13 11.10
N LEU A 90 -44.06 -14.74 9.84
CA LEU A 90 -42.95 -14.65 8.88
C LEU A 90 -41.89 -13.63 9.33
N LEU A 91 -42.31 -12.45 9.81
CA LEU A 91 -41.41 -11.42 10.33
C LEU A 91 -40.64 -11.92 11.55
N ILE A 92 -41.31 -12.59 12.49
CA ILE A 92 -40.66 -13.21 13.66
C ILE A 92 -39.75 -14.37 13.22
N ALA A 93 -40.09 -15.15 12.21
CA ALA A 93 -39.23 -16.25 11.77
C ALA A 93 -37.95 -15.75 11.07
N THR A 94 -38.05 -14.64 10.33
CA THR A 94 -36.96 -14.13 9.48
C THR A 94 -36.16 -12.97 10.08
N HIS A 95 -36.46 -12.55 11.32
CA HIS A 95 -35.80 -11.39 11.95
C HIS A 95 -34.27 -11.47 12.00
N TRP A 96 -33.71 -12.67 12.25
CA TRP A 96 -32.25 -12.89 12.27
C TRP A 96 -31.56 -12.62 10.91
N GLY A 97 -32.30 -12.72 9.81
CA GLY A 97 -31.76 -12.53 8.46
C GLY A 97 -31.24 -11.11 8.21
N TRP A 98 -31.81 -10.11 8.86
CA TRP A 98 -31.39 -8.71 8.68
C TRP A 98 -30.00 -8.43 9.23
N VAL A 99 -29.60 -9.09 10.32
CA VAL A 99 -28.24 -8.97 10.85
C VAL A 99 -27.23 -9.55 9.86
N HIS A 100 -27.47 -10.74 9.31
CA HIS A 100 -26.57 -11.35 8.34
C HIS A 100 -26.48 -10.58 7.02
N VAL A 101 -27.59 -10.03 6.54
CA VAL A 101 -27.58 -9.15 5.36
C VAL A 101 -26.76 -7.88 5.64
N ALA A 102 -26.90 -7.30 6.83
CA ALA A 102 -26.12 -6.14 7.25
C ALA A 102 -24.62 -6.45 7.39
N GLU A 103 -24.25 -7.59 7.98
CA GLU A 103 -22.86 -8.04 8.08
C GLU A 103 -22.23 -8.29 6.72
N LEU A 104 -22.93 -8.98 5.81
CA LEU A 104 -22.45 -9.22 4.45
C LEU A 104 -22.27 -7.90 3.68
N THR A 105 -23.24 -6.99 3.80
CA THR A 105 -23.17 -5.67 3.17
C THR A 105 -22.03 -4.84 3.76
N ALA A 106 -21.83 -4.86 5.07
CA ALA A 106 -20.72 -4.17 5.73
C ALA A 106 -19.37 -4.73 5.25
N ASN A 107 -19.20 -6.05 5.23
CA ASN A 107 -17.96 -6.70 4.80
C ASN A 107 -17.63 -6.41 3.33
N THR A 108 -18.63 -6.39 2.44
CA THR A 108 -18.41 -6.05 1.03
C THR A 108 -18.05 -4.58 0.82
N LEU A 109 -18.66 -3.66 1.56
CA LEU A 109 -18.33 -2.23 1.52
C LEU A 109 -16.95 -1.96 2.10
N GLU A 110 -16.63 -2.57 3.24
CA GLU A 110 -15.33 -2.43 3.92
C GLU A 110 -14.22 -3.09 3.10
N GLY A 111 -14.47 -4.23 2.46
CA GLY A 111 -13.54 -4.86 1.54
C GLY A 111 -13.19 -4.00 0.34
N ARG A 112 -14.18 -3.31 -0.27
CA ARG A 112 -13.92 -2.37 -1.38
C ARG A 112 -13.14 -1.14 -0.94
N ALA A 113 -13.55 -0.51 0.17
CA ALA A 113 -12.85 0.65 0.70
C ALA A 113 -11.43 0.32 1.14
N SER A 114 -11.22 -0.85 1.74
CA SER A 114 -9.88 -1.31 2.14
C SER A 114 -9.02 -1.66 0.92
N ALA A 115 -9.61 -2.22 -0.14
CA ALA A 115 -8.86 -2.54 -1.36
C ALA A 115 -8.28 -1.28 -2.03
N GLU A 116 -9.06 -0.20 -2.09
CA GLU A 116 -8.60 1.09 -2.62
C GLU A 116 -7.44 1.65 -1.77
N VAL A 117 -7.58 1.66 -0.44
CA VAL A 117 -6.50 2.12 0.46
C VAL A 117 -5.24 1.25 0.36
N LEU A 118 -5.40 -0.07 0.25
CA LEU A 118 -4.25 -0.97 0.08
C LEU A 118 -3.56 -0.75 -1.27
N ASP A 119 -4.31 -0.42 -2.31
CA ASP A 119 -3.75 -0.07 -3.62
C ASP A 119 -2.99 1.26 -3.55
N GLU A 120 -3.57 2.28 -2.91
CA GLU A 120 -2.89 3.56 -2.63
C GLU A 120 -1.60 3.38 -1.82
N GLN A 121 -1.62 2.51 -0.80
CA GLN A 121 -0.45 2.20 0.01
C GLN A 121 0.65 1.50 -0.80
N ARG A 122 0.28 0.54 -1.67
CA ARG A 122 1.23 -0.11 -2.58
C ARG A 122 1.79 0.88 -3.60
N GLN A 123 0.95 1.75 -4.15
CA GLN A 123 1.37 2.78 -5.08
C GLN A 123 2.34 3.76 -4.41
N TRP A 124 2.03 4.19 -3.17
CA TRP A 124 2.91 5.04 -2.38
C TRP A 124 4.25 4.35 -2.10
N LEU A 125 4.26 3.09 -1.67
CA LEU A 125 5.49 2.32 -1.49
C LEU A 125 6.32 2.34 -2.78
N ALA A 126 5.71 2.07 -3.93
CA ALA A 126 6.41 2.04 -5.22
C ALA A 126 7.04 3.39 -5.63
N THR A 127 6.69 4.51 -4.99
CA THR A 127 7.36 5.81 -5.21
C THR A 127 8.64 5.99 -4.41
N ILE A 128 8.91 5.12 -3.43
CA ILE A 128 10.07 5.22 -2.57
C ILE A 128 11.29 4.64 -3.28
N GLU A 129 12.31 5.48 -3.46
CA GLU A 129 13.57 5.07 -4.09
C GLU A 129 14.65 4.77 -3.02
N PRO A 130 15.51 3.76 -3.24
CA PRO A 130 16.47 3.28 -2.25
C PRO A 130 17.81 4.04 -2.31
N TYR A 131 17.80 5.35 -2.04
CA TYR A 131 19.02 6.14 -1.83
C TYR A 131 19.05 6.74 -0.44
N ALA A 132 20.22 7.22 0.01
CA ALA A 132 20.34 7.77 1.36
C ALA A 132 19.75 9.19 1.45
N HIS A 133 18.92 9.43 2.47
CA HIS A 133 18.37 10.76 2.77
C HIS A 133 19.03 11.35 4.00
N PHE A 134 19.26 12.66 3.98
CA PHE A 134 19.83 13.41 5.10
C PHE A 134 18.81 14.43 5.59
N GLU A 135 18.55 14.42 6.89
CA GLU A 135 17.57 15.31 7.52
C GLU A 135 18.17 16.03 8.71
N VAL A 136 17.74 17.26 8.92
CA VAL A 136 18.17 18.09 10.05
C VAL A 136 16.94 18.52 10.82
N SER A 137 16.91 18.12 12.10
CA SER A 137 15.82 18.42 13.03
C SER A 137 16.34 19.25 14.20
N THR A 138 15.46 20.02 14.80
CA THR A 138 15.75 20.87 15.96
C THR A 138 14.82 20.48 17.09
N ALA A 139 15.35 20.28 18.30
CA ALA A 139 14.55 20.09 19.50
C ALA A 139 14.94 21.13 20.56
N VAL A 140 13.95 21.56 21.34
CA VAL A 140 14.15 22.39 22.53
C VAL A 140 14.08 21.46 23.74
N GLU A 141 15.10 21.50 24.58
CA GLU A 141 15.20 20.69 25.79
C GLU A 141 14.51 21.41 26.98
N ASP A 142 14.30 20.67 28.08
CA ASP A 142 13.60 21.19 29.27
C ASP A 142 14.32 22.37 29.95
N ASP A 143 15.64 22.48 29.77
CA ASP A 143 16.46 23.59 30.28
C ASP A 143 16.48 24.81 29.34
N GLY A 144 15.72 24.76 28.24
CA GLY A 144 15.68 25.81 27.23
C GLY A 144 16.86 25.80 26.26
N SER A 145 17.78 24.83 26.35
CA SER A 145 18.80 24.61 25.34
C SER A 145 18.17 24.07 24.05
N ILE A 146 18.84 24.31 22.92
CA ILE A 146 18.38 23.87 21.60
C ILE A 146 19.40 22.87 21.06
N SER A 147 18.93 21.68 20.70
CA SER A 147 19.74 20.68 20.01
C SER A 147 19.37 20.63 18.53
N ILE A 148 20.38 20.71 17.66
CA ILE A 148 20.27 20.41 16.23
C ILE A 148 20.78 18.98 16.01
N TYR A 149 19.97 18.14 15.38
CA TYR A 149 20.29 16.75 15.07
C TYR A 149 20.35 16.56 13.56
N SER A 150 21.44 15.96 13.08
CA SER A 150 21.56 15.47 11.72
C SER A 150 21.36 13.96 11.71
N ALA A 151 20.36 13.51 10.98
CA ALA A 151 20.05 12.10 10.81
C ALA A 151 20.24 11.68 9.35
N ARG A 152 20.77 10.48 9.16
CA ARG A 152 20.87 9.81 7.87
C ARG A 152 19.94 8.61 7.85
N HIS A 153 19.10 8.55 6.83
CA HIS A 153 18.24 7.41 6.53
C HIS A 153 18.91 6.63 5.41
N ARG A 154 19.52 5.50 5.75
CA ARG A 154 20.29 4.69 4.80
C ARG A 154 19.47 3.48 4.35
N PRO A 155 19.37 3.20 3.04
CA PRO A 155 18.74 1.97 2.57
C PRO A 155 19.54 0.75 3.03
N VAL A 156 18.83 -0.29 3.44
CA VAL A 156 19.39 -1.58 3.82
C VAL A 156 18.62 -2.69 3.12
N ALA A 157 19.36 -3.69 2.65
CA ALA A 157 18.77 -4.87 2.04
C ALA A 157 18.01 -5.66 3.11
N CYS A 158 16.76 -5.99 2.82
CA CYS A 158 15.98 -6.95 3.59
C CYS A 158 15.44 -8.01 2.62
N GLY A 159 15.49 -9.28 3.01
CA GLY A 159 15.14 -10.38 2.11
C GLY A 159 15.95 -10.42 0.81
N GLU A 160 15.42 -11.12 -0.20
CA GLU A 160 16.10 -11.35 -1.47
C GLU A 160 16.01 -10.16 -2.44
N ARG A 161 14.88 -9.44 -2.44
CA ARG A 161 14.59 -8.38 -3.42
C ARG A 161 14.01 -7.11 -2.82
N SER A 162 13.93 -6.99 -1.49
CA SER A 162 13.40 -5.80 -0.84
C SER A 162 14.47 -4.94 -0.19
N PHE A 163 14.07 -3.72 0.17
CA PHE A 163 14.85 -2.81 1.00
C PHE A 163 13.97 -2.09 2.03
N THR A 164 14.58 -1.72 3.14
CA THR A 164 14.02 -0.81 4.15
C THR A 164 15.04 0.29 4.45
N PHE A 165 14.76 1.19 5.38
CA PHE A 165 15.69 2.21 5.85
C PHE A 165 16.17 1.89 7.26
N VAL A 166 17.39 2.31 7.57
CA VAL A 166 17.88 2.47 8.94
C VAL A 166 18.17 3.94 9.17
N ARG A 167 17.61 4.49 10.25
CA ARG A 167 17.87 5.87 10.68
C ARG A 167 19.03 5.89 11.67
N GLU A 168 20.08 6.63 11.33
CA GLU A 168 21.25 6.85 12.18
C GLU A 168 21.42 8.35 12.46
N VAL A 169 21.60 8.71 13.72
CA VAL A 169 21.92 10.10 14.09
C VAL A 169 23.44 10.26 14.00
N GLU A 170 23.91 10.95 12.96
CA GLU A 170 25.35 11.11 12.69
C GLU A 170 25.95 12.24 13.52
N HIS A 171 25.17 13.29 13.80
CA HIS A 171 25.66 14.47 14.51
C HIS A 171 24.59 15.09 15.40
N ARG A 172 25.04 15.64 16.54
CA ARG A 172 24.24 16.45 17.46
C ARG A 172 25.05 17.68 17.86
N GLU A 173 24.49 18.86 17.59
CA GLU A 173 25.02 20.17 18.00
C GLU A 173 24.09 20.72 19.08
N ALA A 174 24.63 21.10 20.25
CA ALA A 174 23.85 21.62 21.37
C ALA A 174 24.19 23.09 21.63
N HIS A 175 23.16 23.92 21.73
CA HIS A 175 23.26 25.36 21.93
C HIS A 175 22.64 25.73 23.28
N SER A 176 23.36 26.50 24.09
CA SER A 176 22.89 26.94 25.41
C SER A 176 21.65 27.84 25.29
N SER A 177 20.81 27.88 26.33
CA SER A 177 19.65 28.78 26.41
C SER A 177 19.98 30.27 26.26
N ASP A 178 21.24 30.65 26.55
CA ASP A 178 21.73 32.04 26.46
C ASP A 178 22.13 32.43 25.03
N GLU A 179 22.20 31.48 24.10
CA GLU A 179 22.56 31.74 22.71
C GLU A 179 21.37 32.36 21.95
N PRO A 180 21.58 33.39 21.12
CA PRO A 180 20.49 33.99 20.36
C PRO A 180 19.81 32.98 19.44
N ALA A 181 18.49 32.80 19.60
CA ALA A 181 17.71 31.87 18.78
C ALA A 181 17.84 32.12 17.26
N ALA A 182 18.07 33.38 16.86
CA ALA A 182 18.33 33.74 15.47
C ALA A 182 19.60 33.06 14.92
N SER A 183 20.68 33.03 15.71
CA SER A 183 21.94 32.38 15.34
C SER A 183 21.78 30.86 15.24
N VAL A 184 21.08 30.25 16.20
CA VAL A 184 20.78 28.80 16.17
C VAL A 184 19.90 28.44 14.97
N THR A 185 18.92 29.30 14.63
CA THR A 185 18.06 29.10 13.46
C THR A 185 18.84 29.21 12.17
N GLU A 186 19.72 30.21 12.02
CA GLU A 186 20.59 30.37 10.86
C GLU A 186 21.50 29.15 10.68
N ARG A 187 22.06 28.64 11.79
CA ARG A 187 22.87 27.42 11.81
C ARG A 187 22.07 26.20 11.37
N ALA A 188 20.86 26.02 11.89
CA ALA A 188 19.98 24.92 11.49
C ALA A 188 19.61 25.00 10.00
N GLU A 189 19.31 26.19 9.48
CA GLU A 189 19.02 26.40 8.05
C GLU A 189 20.22 26.12 7.15
N GLN A 190 21.42 26.49 7.57
CA GLN A 190 22.64 26.11 6.86
C GLN A 190 22.78 24.59 6.78
N LEU A 191 22.64 23.90 7.91
CA LEU A 191 22.73 22.43 7.96
C LEU A 191 21.63 21.76 7.13
N ARG A 192 20.41 22.29 7.12
CA ARG A 192 19.32 21.81 6.25
C ARG A 192 19.67 21.93 4.78
N ARG A 193 20.26 23.05 4.35
CA ARG A 193 20.74 23.21 2.96
C ARG A 193 21.85 22.22 2.61
N GLU A 194 22.79 22.00 3.52
CA GLU A 194 23.87 21.02 3.33
C GLU A 194 23.32 19.60 3.23
N ALA A 195 22.35 19.23 4.07
CA ALA A 195 21.67 17.94 4.03
C ALA A 195 20.85 17.74 2.75
N ALA A 196 20.15 18.77 2.28
CA ALA A 196 19.44 18.73 0.99
C ALA A 196 20.39 18.47 -0.18
N LEU A 197 21.53 19.18 -0.22
CA LEU A 197 22.57 18.96 -1.23
C LEU A 197 23.20 17.55 -1.13
N ALA A 198 23.39 17.02 0.07
CA ALA A 198 23.91 15.67 0.27
C ALA A 198 22.91 14.61 -0.24
N THR A 199 21.62 14.81 0.02
CA THR A 199 20.54 13.94 -0.47
C THR A 199 20.48 13.96 -2.00
N GLU A 200 20.55 15.15 -2.63
CA GLU A 200 20.53 15.25 -4.10
C GLU A 200 21.71 14.53 -4.75
N ARG A 201 22.91 14.62 -4.16
CA ARG A 201 24.08 13.87 -4.67
C ARG A 201 23.89 12.36 -4.58
N GLU A 202 23.25 11.86 -3.53
CA GLU A 202 22.96 10.42 -3.40
C GLU A 202 21.90 9.98 -4.40
N ARG A 203 20.88 10.83 -4.62
CA ARG A 203 19.88 10.62 -5.66
C ARG A 203 20.53 10.55 -7.05
N GLU A 204 21.35 11.52 -7.43
CA GLU A 204 22.05 11.53 -8.72
C GLU A 204 22.89 10.25 -8.92
N ARG A 205 23.60 9.81 -7.88
CA ARG A 205 24.38 8.55 -7.93
C ARG A 205 23.49 7.34 -8.17
N TYR A 206 22.35 7.27 -7.49
CA TYR A 206 21.38 6.20 -7.67
C TYR A 206 20.77 6.23 -9.09
N GLU A 207 20.36 7.40 -9.58
CA GLU A 207 19.80 7.58 -10.93
C GLU A 207 20.79 7.12 -12.00
N ILE A 208 22.07 7.50 -11.89
CA ILE A 208 23.13 7.03 -12.80
C ILE A 208 23.26 5.50 -12.77
N ALA A 209 23.23 4.89 -11.58
CA ALA A 209 23.31 3.43 -11.46
C ALA A 209 22.07 2.73 -12.02
N ALA A 210 20.88 3.29 -11.77
CA ALA A 210 19.60 2.77 -12.27
C ALA A 210 19.52 2.85 -13.80
N ASP A 211 19.96 3.96 -14.39
CA ASP A 211 20.03 4.13 -15.84
C ASP A 211 21.03 3.17 -16.47
N ALA A 212 22.24 3.04 -15.90
CA ALA A 212 23.23 2.09 -16.38
C ALA A 212 22.70 0.64 -16.36
N TYR A 213 21.99 0.27 -15.29
CA TYR A 213 21.33 -1.04 -15.20
C TYR A 213 20.23 -1.21 -16.26
N ARG A 214 19.38 -0.20 -16.46
CA ARG A 214 18.32 -0.22 -17.47
C ARG A 214 18.89 -0.37 -18.87
N THR A 215 19.95 0.36 -19.21
CA THR A 215 20.66 0.23 -20.49
C THR A 215 21.28 -1.15 -20.66
N ALA A 216 21.89 -1.71 -19.61
CA ALA A 216 22.45 -3.07 -19.65
C ALA A 216 21.37 -4.14 -19.87
N LEU A 217 20.18 -3.98 -19.27
CA LEU A 217 19.05 -4.89 -19.44
C LEU A 217 18.54 -4.88 -20.90
N LEU A 218 18.38 -3.69 -21.48
CA LEU A 218 17.98 -3.52 -22.88
C LEU A 218 19.00 -4.14 -23.84
N GLY A 219 20.30 -3.88 -23.62
CA GLY A 219 21.37 -4.45 -24.44
C GLY A 219 21.41 -5.99 -24.43
N ARG A 220 21.09 -6.62 -23.29
CA ARG A 220 20.98 -8.09 -23.20
C ARG A 220 19.80 -8.63 -24.00
N ALA A 221 18.64 -7.97 -23.92
CA ALA A 221 17.45 -8.36 -24.68
C ALA A 221 17.70 -8.29 -26.19
N ASP A 222 18.38 -7.23 -26.66
CA ASP A 222 18.78 -7.07 -28.06
C ASP A 222 19.76 -8.17 -28.51
N GLU A 223 20.71 -8.55 -27.66
CA GLU A 223 21.67 -9.61 -27.98
C GLU A 223 20.99 -10.99 -28.07
N GLU A 224 20.05 -11.28 -27.18
CA GLU A 224 19.25 -12.50 -27.21
C GLU A 224 18.38 -12.58 -28.47
N GLN A 225 17.72 -11.48 -28.85
CA GLN A 225 16.98 -11.41 -30.12
C GLN A 225 17.87 -11.65 -31.33
N ARG A 226 19.08 -11.05 -31.37
CA ARG A 226 20.06 -11.30 -32.46
C ARG A 226 20.49 -12.76 -32.52
N ARG A 227 20.67 -13.42 -31.37
CA ARG A 227 21.01 -14.85 -31.30
C ARG A 227 19.87 -15.72 -31.84
N LEU A 228 18.62 -15.42 -31.49
CA LEU A 228 17.43 -16.13 -31.99
C LEU A 228 17.27 -15.95 -33.51
N ALA A 229 17.42 -14.72 -34.02
CA ALA A 229 17.34 -14.45 -35.47
C ALA A 229 18.42 -15.20 -36.27
N ARG A 230 19.66 -15.29 -35.75
CA ARG A 230 20.74 -16.07 -36.38
C ARG A 230 20.44 -17.57 -36.41
N ARG A 231 19.84 -18.11 -35.34
CA ARG A 231 19.41 -19.53 -35.30
C ARG A 231 18.33 -19.79 -36.34
N ALA A 232 17.28 -18.96 -36.39
CA ALA A 232 16.21 -19.07 -37.37
C ALA A 232 16.74 -18.97 -38.83
N ALA A 233 17.66 -18.03 -39.10
CA ALA A 233 18.30 -17.91 -40.41
C ALA A 233 19.15 -19.14 -40.78
N SER A 234 19.86 -19.71 -39.80
CA SER A 234 20.67 -20.92 -40.02
C SER A 234 19.80 -22.16 -40.26
N GLU A 235 18.68 -22.28 -39.53
CA GLU A 235 17.68 -23.33 -39.75
C GLU A 235 17.01 -23.21 -41.12
N ALA A 236 16.62 -21.99 -41.53
CA ALA A 236 16.06 -21.74 -42.85
C ALA A 236 17.04 -22.10 -43.97
N LEU A 237 18.32 -21.70 -43.83
CA LEU A 237 19.38 -22.05 -44.79
C LEU A 237 19.62 -23.57 -44.84
N SER A 238 19.66 -24.24 -43.69
CA SER A 238 19.80 -25.70 -43.63
C SER A 238 18.61 -26.42 -44.27
N GLY A 239 17.39 -25.92 -44.04
CA GLY A 239 16.18 -26.40 -44.70
C GLY A 239 16.25 -26.26 -46.23
N GLN A 240 16.68 -25.10 -46.73
CA GLN A 240 16.84 -24.85 -48.16
C GLN A 240 17.93 -25.72 -48.81
N ILE A 241 19.06 -25.94 -48.13
CA ILE A 241 20.10 -26.84 -48.61
C ILE A 241 19.57 -28.27 -48.67
N ASN A 242 18.87 -28.72 -47.63
CA ASN A 242 18.31 -30.07 -47.59
C ASN A 242 17.19 -30.29 -48.63
N SER A 243 16.37 -29.27 -48.93
CA SER A 243 15.38 -29.36 -50.01
C SER A 243 16.04 -29.46 -51.39
N ASN A 244 17.05 -28.62 -51.64
CA ASN A 244 17.79 -28.62 -52.91
C ASN A 244 18.67 -29.88 -53.12
N LEU A 245 19.01 -30.60 -52.05
CA LEU A 245 19.71 -31.89 -52.14
C LEU A 245 18.74 -33.08 -52.35
N ARG A 246 17.46 -32.93 -52.00
CA ARG A 246 16.42 -33.96 -52.22
C ARG A 246 15.80 -33.89 -53.62
N GLU A 247 15.82 -32.71 -54.24
CA GLU A 247 15.45 -32.50 -55.63
C GLU A 247 16.71 -32.22 -56.44
N PRO A 248 17.36 -33.24 -57.06
CA PRO A 248 18.46 -32.96 -57.96
C PRO A 248 17.94 -32.07 -59.11
N PRO A 249 18.74 -31.08 -59.59
CA PRO A 249 18.32 -30.29 -60.73
C PRO A 249 18.04 -31.24 -61.89
N LEU A 250 16.84 -31.16 -62.45
CA LEU A 250 16.53 -31.77 -63.74
C LEU A 250 17.41 -31.07 -64.77
N VAL A 251 18.56 -31.68 -65.05
CA VAL A 251 19.42 -31.31 -66.17
C VAL A 251 18.72 -31.85 -67.42
N GLU A 252 18.16 -30.96 -68.23
CA GLU A 252 17.91 -31.22 -69.66
C GLU A 252 19.18 -30.93 -70.48
#